data_AF-A0A538I0M5-F1
#
_entry.id   AF-A0A538I0M5-F1
#
_cell.length_a   1.000
_cell.length_b   1.000
_cell.length_c   1.000
_cell.angle_alpha   90.00
_cell.angle_beta   90.00
_cell.angle_gamma   90.00
#
_symmetry.space_group_name_H-M   'P 1'
#
loop_
_entity.id
_entity.type
_entity.pdbx_description
1 polymer ?
#
loop_
_entity_poly.entity_id
_entity_poly.type
_entity_poly.pdbx_seq_one_letter_code
_entity_poly.pdbx_strand_id
1 'polypeptide(L)'
;MKHIVRAVAAALCLAAAVLLVLIGLDARTWSSRISADDLRYTRDATARRLWQPRELAPFGLARSLLGIDDDLAYRRALRAFRIARPLDPMFSTEATTNLVNAQLGLTNILAKRSDAVRRVQEANLLGILGFTLSMQSSGNNASVDGAVSAFRRAIGIDPGNDDALFNLEYALDQQKADQSGGGRNPRSTKGSRAGTKPPGHGY
;
A
#
# COMPACT_ATOMS: atom_id res chain seq x y z
N MET A 1 -26.12 51.79 2.24
CA MET A 1 -26.31 50.32 2.20
C MET A 1 -25.86 49.68 0.88
N LYS A 2 -26.33 50.12 -0.30
CA LYS A 2 -25.97 49.49 -1.60
C LYS A 2 -24.46 49.44 -1.91
N HIS A 3 -23.70 50.48 -1.56
CA HIS A 3 -22.24 50.52 -1.77
C HIS A 3 -21.48 49.53 -0.87
N ILE A 4 -21.94 49.33 0.38
CA ILE A 4 -21.35 48.37 1.31
C ILE A 4 -21.57 46.95 0.80
N VAL A 5 -22.79 46.64 0.35
CA VAL A 5 -23.11 45.32 -0.24
C VAL A 5 -22.24 45.04 -1.46
N ARG A 6 -22.06 46.02 -2.35
CA ARG A 6 -21.17 45.89 -3.52
C ARG A 6 -19.70 45.69 -3.14
N ALA A 7 -19.22 46.39 -2.13
CA ALA A 7 -17.84 46.25 -1.65
C ALA A 7 -17.59 44.87 -1.02
N VAL A 8 -18.52 44.38 -0.19
CA VAL A 8 -18.44 43.03 0.39
C VAL A 8 -18.48 41.96 -0.71
N ALA A 9 -19.38 42.10 -1.69
CA ALA A 9 -19.45 41.18 -2.82
C ALA A 9 -18.15 41.17 -3.63
N ALA A 10 -17.58 42.34 -3.93
CA ALA A 10 -16.30 42.45 -4.64
C ALA A 10 -15.15 41.78 -3.86
N ALA A 11 -15.08 41.97 -2.54
CA ALA A 11 -14.09 41.34 -1.69
C ALA A 11 -14.21 39.81 -1.68
N LEU A 12 -15.44 39.28 -1.61
CA LEU A 12 -15.69 37.84 -1.70
C LEU A 12 -15.30 37.27 -3.06
N CYS A 13 -15.62 37.97 -4.16
CA CYS A 13 -15.21 37.57 -5.50
C CYS A 13 -13.68 37.54 -5.63
N LEU A 14 -12.98 38.53 -5.08
CA LEU A 14 -11.51 38.57 -5.10
C LEU A 14 -10.92 37.43 -4.28
N ALA A 15 -11.45 37.17 -3.08
CA ALA A 15 -11.02 36.05 -2.25
C ALA A 15 -11.23 34.70 -2.95
N ALA A 16 -12.38 34.51 -3.60
CA ALA A 16 -12.67 33.31 -4.38
C ALA A 16 -11.71 33.17 -5.59
N ALA A 17 -11.43 34.26 -6.30
CA ALA A 17 -10.48 34.26 -7.41
C ALA A 17 -9.07 33.87 -6.96
N VAL A 18 -8.60 34.43 -5.84
CA VAL A 18 -7.31 34.06 -5.24
C VAL A 18 -7.29 32.57 -4.87
N LEU A 19 -8.35 32.06 -4.22
CA LEU A 19 -8.44 30.65 -3.86
C LEU A 19 -8.37 29.73 -5.08
N LEU A 20 -9.07 30.06 -6.16
CA LEU A 20 -9.04 29.29 -7.41
C LEU A 20 -7.63 29.30 -8.04
N VAL A 21 -6.93 30.43 -8.00
CA VAL A 21 -5.53 30.51 -8.47
C VAL A 21 -4.63 29.60 -7.63
N LEU A 22 -4.76 29.61 -6.30
CA LEU A 22 -3.98 28.74 -5.41
C LEU A 22 -4.25 27.26 -5.70
N ILE A 23 -5.51 26.88 -5.85
CA ILE A 23 -5.91 25.50 -6.21
C ILE A 23 -5.32 25.12 -7.57
N GLY A 24 -5.37 26.01 -8.57
CA GLY A 24 -4.81 25.76 -9.89
C GLY A 24 -3.29 25.57 -9.88
N LEU A 25 -2.58 26.36 -9.06
CA LEU A 25 -1.14 26.19 -8.84
C LEU A 25 -0.85 24.84 -8.19
N ASP A 26 -1.58 24.48 -7.14
CA ASP A 26 -1.42 23.19 -6.46
C ASP A 26 -1.76 22.01 -7.38
N ALA A 27 -2.79 22.11 -8.21
CA ALA A 27 -3.11 21.07 -9.19
C ALA A 27 -1.95 20.84 -10.17
N ARG A 28 -1.31 21.93 -10.63
CA ARG A 28 -0.11 21.84 -11.46
C ARG A 28 1.09 21.25 -10.72
N THR A 29 1.28 21.61 -9.45
CA THR A 29 2.37 21.02 -8.65
C THR A 29 2.15 19.53 -8.41
N TRP A 30 0.93 19.11 -8.06
CA TRP A 30 0.57 17.70 -7.89
C TRP A 30 0.80 16.88 -9.16
N SER A 31 0.31 17.35 -10.31
CA SER A 31 0.47 16.67 -11.60
C SER A 31 1.94 16.40 -11.96
N SER A 32 2.80 17.40 -11.77
CA SER A 32 4.24 17.25 -12.06
C SER A 32 4.99 16.45 -11.00
N ARG A 33 4.64 16.62 -9.73
CA ARG A 33 5.33 15.98 -8.60
C ARG A 33 5.04 14.50 -8.49
N ILE A 34 3.81 14.06 -8.76
CA ILE A 34 3.44 12.63 -8.67
C ILE A 34 4.34 11.81 -9.59
N SER A 35 4.40 12.15 -10.87
CA SER A 35 5.20 11.42 -11.85
C SER A 35 6.69 11.42 -11.51
N ALA A 36 7.22 12.56 -11.03
CA ALA A 36 8.61 12.67 -10.63
C ALA A 36 8.92 11.82 -9.38
N ASP A 37 8.01 11.80 -8.41
CA ASP A 37 8.16 11.02 -7.19
C ASP A 37 7.98 9.52 -7.43
N ASP A 38 7.18 9.11 -8.42
CA ASP A 38 7.05 7.70 -8.83
C ASP A 38 8.38 7.15 -9.32
N LEU A 39 9.07 7.89 -10.18
CA LEU A 39 10.41 7.53 -10.65
C LEU A 39 11.43 7.49 -9.51
N ARG A 40 11.33 8.42 -8.56
CA ARG A 40 12.20 8.42 -7.36
C ARG A 40 11.92 7.21 -6.49
N TYR A 41 10.65 6.84 -6.30
CA TYR A 41 10.23 5.68 -5.53
C TYR A 41 10.77 4.37 -6.12
N THR A 42 10.70 4.21 -7.45
CA THR A 42 11.22 3.01 -8.11
C THR A 42 12.72 2.82 -7.84
N ARG A 43 13.48 3.93 -7.80
CA ARG A 43 14.93 3.92 -7.51
C ARG A 43 15.23 3.75 -6.02
N ASP A 44 14.53 4.48 -5.17
CA ASP A 44 14.74 4.51 -3.73
C ASP A 44 13.42 4.77 -2.98
N ALA A 45 12.88 3.72 -2.37
CA ALA A 45 11.68 3.82 -1.55
C ALA A 45 11.88 4.63 -0.27
N THR A 46 13.11 4.76 0.23
CA THR A 46 13.44 5.51 1.45
C THR A 46 13.57 7.02 1.21
N ALA A 47 13.52 7.46 -0.05
CA ALA A 47 13.62 8.86 -0.41
C ALA A 47 12.63 9.74 0.37
N ARG A 48 13.12 10.89 0.82
CA ARG A 48 12.32 11.83 1.63
C ARG A 48 11.32 12.60 0.77
N ARG A 49 10.21 13.02 1.38
CA ARG A 49 9.16 13.87 0.79
C ARG A 49 8.56 13.31 -0.51
N LEU A 50 8.45 12.00 -0.64
CA LEU A 50 7.70 11.38 -1.75
C LEU A 50 6.21 11.68 -1.59
N TRP A 51 5.61 12.25 -2.64
CA TRP A 51 4.19 12.62 -2.72
C TRP A 51 3.74 13.58 -1.60
N GLN A 52 4.64 14.46 -1.16
CA GLN A 52 4.39 15.49 -0.15
C GLN A 52 4.84 16.87 -0.65
N PRO A 53 4.26 17.39 -1.75
CA PRO A 53 4.51 18.76 -2.17
C PRO A 53 3.99 19.74 -1.12
N ARG A 54 4.58 20.94 -1.09
CA ARG A 54 4.03 22.04 -0.28
C ARG A 54 2.78 22.57 -0.98
N GLU A 55 1.63 22.40 -0.34
CA GLU A 55 0.35 22.93 -0.81
C GLU A 55 0.23 24.41 -0.41
N LEU A 56 -0.27 25.24 -1.33
CA LEU A 56 -0.52 26.66 -1.13
C LEU A 56 -1.99 26.92 -0.73
N ALA A 57 -2.91 26.15 -1.29
CA ALA A 57 -4.31 26.18 -0.93
C ALA A 57 -4.47 25.65 0.51
N PRO A 58 -5.32 26.29 1.32
CA PRO A 58 -5.51 25.89 2.71
C PRO A 58 -6.24 24.53 2.80
N PHE A 59 -6.05 23.85 3.94
CA PHE A 59 -6.77 22.64 4.34
C PHE A 59 -6.66 21.42 3.39
N GLY A 60 -5.72 21.43 2.44
CA GLY A 60 -5.61 20.36 1.45
C GLY A 60 -6.78 20.36 0.44
N LEU A 61 -7.44 21.51 0.24
CA LEU A 61 -8.58 21.63 -0.66
C LEU A 61 -8.24 21.19 -2.08
N ALA A 62 -7.05 21.52 -2.58
CA ALA A 62 -6.62 21.11 -3.91
C ALA A 62 -6.61 19.58 -4.04
N ARG A 63 -6.02 18.88 -3.07
CA ARG A 63 -5.94 17.42 -3.04
C ARG A 63 -7.33 16.76 -2.97
N SER A 64 -8.20 17.29 -2.11
CA SER A 64 -9.56 16.79 -1.93
C SER A 64 -10.41 17.00 -3.18
N LEU A 65 -10.33 18.18 -3.82
CA LEU A 65 -11.05 18.48 -5.05
C LEU A 65 -10.56 17.65 -6.25
N LEU A 66 -9.26 17.34 -6.28
CA LEU A 66 -8.68 16.46 -7.29
C LEU A 66 -9.00 14.98 -7.06
N GLY A 67 -9.52 14.62 -5.87
CA GLY A 67 -9.87 13.24 -5.53
C GLY A 67 -8.66 12.30 -5.40
N ILE A 68 -7.46 12.83 -5.19
CA ILE A 68 -6.20 12.05 -5.20
C ILE A 68 -5.82 11.47 -3.82
N ASP A 69 -6.63 11.71 -2.78
CA ASP A 69 -6.36 11.23 -1.41
C ASP A 69 -6.15 9.71 -1.34
N ASP A 70 -6.97 8.95 -2.06
CA ASP A 70 -6.93 7.48 -2.06
C ASP A 70 -5.71 6.94 -2.79
N ASP A 71 -5.33 7.56 -3.91
CA ASP A 71 -4.11 7.19 -4.63
C ASP A 71 -2.86 7.50 -3.82
N LEU A 72 -2.85 8.63 -3.11
CA LEU A 72 -1.76 8.98 -2.21
C LEU A 72 -1.72 8.05 -1.00
N ALA A 73 -2.86 7.59 -0.49
CA ALA A 73 -2.91 6.58 0.56
C ALA A 73 -2.33 5.24 0.07
N TYR A 74 -2.69 4.81 -1.14
CA TYR A 74 -2.16 3.59 -1.75
C TYR A 74 -0.65 3.64 -1.97
N ARG A 75 -0.14 4.74 -2.54
CA ARG A 75 1.30 4.96 -2.71
C ARG A 75 2.06 4.92 -1.38
N ARG A 76 1.50 5.51 -0.32
CA ARG A 76 2.08 5.47 1.02
C ARG A 76 2.08 4.04 1.60
N ALA A 77 1.01 3.28 1.39
CA ALA A 77 0.92 1.89 1.85
C ALA A 77 1.93 0.98 1.13
N LEU A 78 2.04 1.10 -0.21
CA LEU A 78 3.05 0.39 -1.01
C LEU A 78 4.48 0.78 -0.61
N ARG A 79 4.71 2.06 -0.31
CA ARG A 79 6.01 2.51 0.20
C ARG A 79 6.35 1.87 1.54
N ALA A 80 5.41 1.86 2.47
CA ALA A 80 5.59 1.21 3.76
C ALA A 80 5.87 -0.29 3.59
N PHE A 81 5.12 -0.97 2.71
CA PHE A 81 5.35 -2.39 2.38
C PHE A 81 6.77 -2.63 1.87
N ARG A 82 7.24 -1.80 0.93
CA ARG A 82 8.57 -1.92 0.33
C ARG A 82 9.70 -1.62 1.31
N ILE A 83 9.55 -0.61 2.17
CA ILE A 83 10.54 -0.27 3.21
C ILE A 83 10.60 -1.36 4.28
N ALA A 84 9.45 -1.94 4.62
CA ALA A 84 9.36 -3.00 5.61
C ALA A 84 10.09 -4.27 5.22
N ARG A 85 10.28 -4.51 3.91
CA ARG A 85 10.91 -5.71 3.35
C ARG A 85 10.37 -7.00 4.00
N PRO A 86 9.07 -7.30 3.87
CA PRO A 86 8.43 -8.41 4.57
C PRO A 86 9.04 -9.81 4.29
N LEU A 87 9.83 -9.93 3.22
CA LEU A 87 10.51 -11.16 2.83
C LEU A 87 11.92 -11.28 3.44
N ASP A 88 12.47 -10.21 4.01
CA ASP A 88 13.77 -10.24 4.66
C ASP A 88 13.62 -10.81 6.09
N PRO A 89 14.46 -11.78 6.51
CA PRO A 89 14.38 -12.37 7.85
C PRO A 89 14.75 -11.42 9.00
N MET A 90 15.26 -10.23 8.67
CA MET A 90 15.75 -9.27 9.67
C MET A 90 14.64 -8.35 10.14
N PHE A 91 14.19 -8.56 11.37
CA PHE A 91 13.20 -7.71 12.02
C PHE A 91 13.87 -6.55 12.76
N SER A 92 13.41 -5.34 12.49
CA SER A 92 13.76 -4.13 13.25
C SER A 92 12.48 -3.40 13.65
N THR A 93 12.53 -2.59 14.71
CA THR A 93 11.37 -1.79 15.13
C THR A 93 10.82 -0.92 14.00
N GLU A 94 11.72 -0.37 13.17
CA GLU A 94 11.33 0.41 11.99
C GLU A 94 10.65 -0.46 10.92
N ALA A 95 11.17 -1.66 10.65
CA ALA A 95 10.55 -2.59 9.71
C ALA A 95 9.15 -3.00 10.18
N THR A 96 9.00 -3.39 11.46
CA THR A 96 7.70 -3.74 12.05
C THR A 96 6.72 -2.57 12.01
N THR A 97 7.16 -1.35 12.29
CA THR A 97 6.32 -0.14 12.17
C THR A 97 5.83 0.05 10.74
N ASN A 98 6.72 -0.11 9.75
CA ASN A 98 6.34 -0.01 8.34
C ASN A 98 5.42 -1.15 7.89
N LEU A 99 5.58 -2.38 8.42
CA LEU A 99 4.66 -3.50 8.16
C LEU A 99 3.23 -3.17 8.62
N VAL A 100 3.09 -2.69 9.87
CA VAL A 100 1.78 -2.32 10.42
C VAL A 100 1.15 -1.18 9.63
N ASN A 101 1.93 -0.15 9.28
CA ASN A 101 1.46 0.96 8.46
C ASN A 101 0.99 0.49 7.07
N ALA A 102 1.72 -0.45 6.45
CA ALA A 102 1.32 -1.04 5.19
C ALA A 102 0.02 -1.83 5.32
N GLN A 103 -0.11 -2.65 6.37
CA GLN A 103 -1.29 -3.47 6.61
C GLN A 103 -2.54 -2.61 6.83
N LEU A 104 -2.46 -1.59 7.67
CA LEU A 104 -3.56 -0.67 7.93
C LEU A 104 -3.96 0.10 6.65
N GLY A 105 -2.96 0.60 5.92
CA GLY A 105 -3.16 1.31 4.66
C GLY A 105 -3.88 0.46 3.62
N LEU A 106 -3.33 -0.73 3.32
CA LEU A 106 -3.90 -1.64 2.32
C LEU A 106 -5.29 -2.15 2.72
N THR A 107 -5.53 -2.43 4.00
CA THR A 107 -6.86 -2.83 4.49
C THR A 107 -7.90 -1.74 4.25
N ASN A 108 -7.55 -0.49 4.56
CA ASN A 108 -8.43 0.65 4.35
C ASN A 108 -8.74 0.88 2.86
N ILE A 109 -7.74 0.69 1.98
CA ILE A 109 -7.92 0.88 0.53
C ILE A 109 -8.75 -0.26 -0.07
N LEU A 110 -8.51 -1.50 0.35
CA LEU A 110 -9.29 -2.66 -0.10
C LEU A 110 -10.78 -2.56 0.29
N ALA A 111 -11.08 -1.89 1.41
CA ALA A 111 -12.45 -1.61 1.84
C ALA A 111 -13.15 -0.52 1.00
N LYS A 112 -12.39 0.30 0.27
CA LYS A 112 -12.92 1.33 -0.62
C LYS A 112 -13.21 0.75 -2.00
N ARG A 113 -13.97 1.50 -2.81
CA ARG A 113 -14.28 1.11 -4.19
C ARG A 113 -13.04 1.26 -5.07
N SER A 114 -12.20 0.23 -5.12
CA SER A 114 -11.12 0.07 -6.09
C SER A 114 -11.52 -0.89 -7.22
N ASP A 115 -10.79 -0.82 -8.34
CA ASP A 115 -10.95 -1.71 -9.48
C ASP A 115 -10.51 -3.15 -9.14
N ALA A 116 -10.95 -4.12 -9.93
CA ALA A 116 -10.69 -5.54 -9.66
C ALA A 116 -9.19 -5.85 -9.58
N VAL A 117 -8.39 -5.29 -10.48
CA VAL A 117 -6.94 -5.52 -10.54
C VAL A 117 -6.27 -5.04 -9.26
N ARG A 118 -6.57 -3.81 -8.81
CA ARG A 118 -5.99 -3.28 -7.58
C ARG A 118 -6.43 -4.08 -6.35
N ARG A 119 -7.70 -4.52 -6.28
CA ARG A 119 -8.17 -5.37 -5.17
C ARG A 119 -7.44 -6.71 -5.09
N VAL A 120 -7.12 -7.33 -6.23
CA VAL A 120 -6.32 -8.56 -6.28
C VAL A 120 -4.93 -8.31 -5.73
N GLN A 121 -4.26 -7.25 -6.18
CA GLN A 121 -2.93 -6.88 -5.71
C GLN A 121 -2.92 -6.56 -4.21
N GLU A 122 -3.87 -5.76 -3.73
CA GLU A 122 -4.02 -5.39 -2.32
C GLU A 122 -4.25 -6.61 -1.44
N ALA A 123 -5.14 -7.52 -1.86
CA ALA A 123 -5.40 -8.76 -1.15
C ALA A 123 -4.16 -9.67 -1.11
N ASN A 124 -3.42 -9.77 -2.21
CA ASN A 124 -2.17 -10.54 -2.25
C ASN A 124 -1.11 -9.94 -1.30
N LEU A 125 -0.91 -8.62 -1.33
CA LEU A 125 0.02 -7.91 -0.44
C LEU A 125 -0.37 -8.05 1.04
N LEU A 126 -1.66 -7.95 1.36
CA LEU A 126 -2.16 -8.19 2.71
C LEU A 126 -1.90 -9.62 3.18
N GLY A 127 -2.00 -10.60 2.29
CA GLY A 127 -1.64 -11.98 2.56
C GLY A 127 -0.17 -12.12 2.95
N ILE A 128 0.72 -11.53 2.16
CA ILE A 128 2.17 -11.51 2.44
C ILE A 128 2.45 -10.87 3.81
N LEU A 129 1.84 -9.71 4.10
CA LEU A 129 2.02 -9.03 5.39
C LEU A 129 1.54 -9.87 6.57
N GLY A 130 0.35 -10.48 6.46
CA GLY A 130 -0.20 -11.34 7.50
C GLY A 130 0.71 -12.54 7.80
N PHE A 131 1.25 -13.14 6.75
CA PHE A 131 2.20 -14.25 6.85
C PHE A 131 3.53 -13.81 7.48
N THR A 132 4.09 -12.66 7.07
CA THR A 132 5.30 -12.12 7.71
C THR A 132 5.11 -11.80 9.19
N LEU A 133 3.93 -11.31 9.57
CA LEU A 133 3.61 -11.02 10.96
C LEU A 133 3.44 -12.30 11.80
N SER A 134 2.92 -13.39 11.21
CA SER A 134 2.83 -14.68 11.91
C SER A 134 4.20 -15.29 12.20
N MET A 135 5.18 -15.06 11.33
CA MET A 135 6.56 -15.49 11.56
C MET A 135 7.26 -14.68 12.68
N GLN A 136 6.91 -13.40 12.85
CA GLN A 136 7.46 -12.55 13.91
C GLN A 136 6.88 -12.86 15.29
N SER A 137 5.58 -13.08 15.34
CA SER A 137 4.87 -13.39 16.58
C SER A 137 4.69 -14.89 16.65
N SER A 138 5.67 -15.59 17.23
CA SER A 138 5.77 -17.05 17.35
C SER A 138 4.42 -17.76 17.30
N GLY A 139 4.02 -18.23 16.11
CA GLY A 139 2.86 -19.10 15.93
C GLY A 139 1.49 -18.46 16.17
N ASN A 140 1.27 -17.19 15.82
CA ASN A 140 -0.08 -16.64 15.83
C ASN A 140 -0.89 -17.21 14.65
N ASN A 141 -1.60 -18.33 14.88
CA ASN A 141 -2.49 -18.97 13.91
C ASN A 141 -3.49 -17.97 13.28
N ALA A 142 -3.94 -16.96 14.02
CA ALA A 142 -4.85 -15.95 13.50
C ALA A 142 -4.22 -15.09 12.38
N SER A 143 -2.92 -14.83 12.44
CA SER A 143 -2.19 -14.11 11.39
C SER A 143 -2.00 -14.97 10.13
N VAL A 144 -1.75 -16.28 10.30
CA VAL A 144 -1.68 -17.24 9.19
C VAL A 144 -3.05 -17.39 8.52
N ASP A 145 -4.11 -17.56 9.31
CA ASP A 145 -5.49 -17.67 8.79
C ASP A 145 -5.91 -16.38 8.06
N GLY A 146 -5.50 -15.22 8.58
CA GLY A 146 -5.67 -13.93 7.92
C GLY A 146 -4.97 -13.87 6.56
N ALA A 147 -3.74 -14.40 6.47
CA ALA A 147 -3.00 -14.47 5.22
C ALA A 147 -3.68 -15.39 4.19
N VAL A 148 -4.06 -16.60 4.61
CA VAL A 148 -4.79 -17.57 3.78
C VAL A 148 -6.10 -16.98 3.26
N SER A 149 -6.85 -16.29 4.11
CA SER A 149 -8.09 -15.60 3.73
C SER A 149 -7.85 -14.50 2.69
N ALA A 150 -6.77 -13.74 2.83
CA ALA A 150 -6.41 -12.69 1.87
C ALA A 150 -6.01 -13.26 0.50
N PHE A 151 -5.20 -14.32 0.46
CA PHE A 151 -4.85 -14.98 -0.81
C PHE A 151 -6.08 -15.61 -1.48
N ARG A 152 -6.95 -16.28 -0.72
CA ARG A 152 -8.22 -16.80 -1.25
C ARG A 152 -9.12 -15.70 -1.79
N ARG A 153 -9.12 -14.52 -1.17
CA ARG A 153 -9.85 -13.35 -1.69
C ARG A 153 -9.27 -12.88 -3.01
N ALA A 154 -7.95 -12.81 -3.16
CA ALA A 154 -7.29 -12.47 -4.42
C ALA A 154 -7.70 -13.44 -5.54
N ILE A 155 -7.62 -14.75 -5.28
CA ILE A 155 -8.03 -15.82 -6.20
C ILE A 155 -9.54 -15.76 -6.52
N GLY A 156 -10.38 -15.42 -5.54
CA GLY A 156 -11.81 -15.26 -5.75
C GLY A 156 -12.17 -14.08 -6.66
N ILE A 157 -11.30 -13.07 -6.77
CA ILE A 157 -11.47 -11.93 -7.68
C ILE A 157 -10.84 -12.23 -9.05
N ASP A 158 -9.65 -12.84 -9.06
CA ASP A 158 -8.94 -13.27 -10.26
C ASP A 158 -8.40 -14.70 -10.08
N PRO A 159 -9.12 -15.72 -10.60
CA PRO A 159 -8.70 -17.11 -10.50
C PRO A 159 -7.38 -17.42 -11.21
N GLY A 160 -6.93 -16.56 -12.14
CA GLY A 160 -5.68 -16.73 -12.88
C GLY A 160 -4.47 -16.05 -12.23
N ASN A 161 -4.60 -15.55 -11.00
CA ASN A 161 -3.51 -14.87 -10.32
C ASN A 161 -2.46 -15.87 -9.79
N ASP A 162 -1.45 -16.16 -10.60
CA ASP A 162 -0.36 -17.10 -10.28
C ASP A 162 0.35 -16.76 -8.96
N ASP A 163 0.58 -15.46 -8.68
CA ASP A 163 1.27 -15.02 -7.45
C ASP A 163 0.44 -15.37 -6.20
N ALA A 164 -0.87 -15.15 -6.22
CA ALA A 164 -1.75 -15.47 -5.10
C ALA A 164 -1.90 -16.98 -4.89
N LEU A 165 -1.93 -17.77 -5.98
CA LEU A 165 -1.93 -19.23 -5.92
C LEU A 165 -0.66 -19.76 -5.27
N PHE A 166 0.50 -19.30 -5.75
CA PHE A 166 1.80 -19.67 -5.20
C PHE A 166 1.94 -19.28 -3.73
N ASN A 167 1.57 -18.05 -3.37
CA ASN A 167 1.64 -17.58 -2.00
C ASN A 167 0.69 -18.35 -1.06
N LEU A 168 -0.49 -18.73 -1.55
CA LEU A 168 -1.42 -19.57 -0.79
C LEU A 168 -0.85 -20.97 -0.54
N GLU A 169 -0.30 -21.61 -1.58
CA GLU A 169 0.34 -22.92 -1.47
C GLU A 169 1.46 -22.89 -0.42
N TYR A 170 2.35 -21.90 -0.52
CA TYR A 170 3.44 -21.70 0.42
C TYR A 170 2.94 -21.52 1.86
N ALA A 171 1.93 -20.67 2.07
CA ALA A 171 1.37 -20.43 3.41
C ALA A 171 0.75 -21.70 4.03
N LEU A 172 0.05 -22.49 3.22
CA LEU A 172 -0.57 -23.75 3.67
C LEU A 172 0.46 -24.82 4.02
N ASP A 173 1.54 -24.92 3.24
CA ASP A 173 2.59 -25.90 3.51
C ASP A 173 3.37 -25.56 4.79
N GLN A 174 3.60 -24.28 5.05
CA GLN A 174 4.19 -23.82 6.31
C GLN A 174 3.26 -24.13 7.51
N GLN A 175 1.95 -23.91 7.37
CA GLN A 175 0.98 -24.24 8.41
C GLN A 175 0.96 -25.76 8.72
N LYS A 176 1.05 -26.62 7.70
CA LYS A 176 1.15 -28.08 7.88
C LYS A 176 2.46 -28.48 8.56
N ALA A 177 3.57 -27.84 8.21
CA ALA A 177 4.87 -28.11 8.81
C ALA A 177 4.85 -27.76 10.31
N ASP A 178 4.27 -26.62 10.68
CA ASP A 178 4.12 -26.21 12.09
C ASP A 178 3.21 -27.17 12.87
N GLN A 179 2.12 -27.65 12.26
CA GLN A 179 1.22 -28.65 12.87
C GLN A 179 1.88 -30.04 13.02
N SER A 180 2.74 -30.41 12.07
CA SER A 180 3.47 -31.69 12.09
C SER A 180 4.72 -31.64 12.99
N GLY A 181 5.20 -30.43 13.32
CA GLY A 181 6.39 -30.14 14.13
C GLY A 181 6.30 -30.49 15.62
N GLY A 182 5.19 -31.06 16.08
CA GLY A 182 5.10 -31.74 17.39
C GLY A 182 5.99 -33.00 17.50
N GLY A 183 6.63 -33.45 16.40
CA GLY A 183 7.59 -34.56 16.37
C GLY A 183 8.85 -34.25 15.54
N ARG A 184 10.00 -34.14 16.22
CA ARG A 184 11.39 -33.97 15.74
C ARG A 184 11.73 -34.53 14.33
N ASN A 185 12.32 -33.70 13.46
CA ASN A 185 13.76 -33.69 13.07
C ASN A 185 14.00 -32.85 11.78
N PRO A 186 15.02 -31.98 11.70
CA PRO A 186 15.41 -31.32 10.46
C PRO A 186 16.30 -32.26 9.64
N ARG A 187 15.73 -32.93 8.64
CA ARG A 187 16.51 -33.69 7.66
C ARG A 187 16.12 -33.31 6.24
N SER A 188 17.06 -32.64 5.59
CA SER A 188 17.25 -32.44 4.14
C SER A 188 16.07 -32.78 3.21
N THR A 189 15.53 -31.76 2.54
CA THR A 189 14.99 -31.95 1.19
C THR A 189 15.86 -31.19 0.20
N LYS A 190 16.81 -31.94 -0.35
CA LYS A 190 17.59 -31.60 -1.54
C LYS A 190 16.69 -31.91 -2.74
N GLY A 191 16.45 -30.91 -3.59
CA GLY A 191 16.01 -31.12 -4.97
C GLY A 191 14.57 -30.71 -5.29
N SER A 192 14.38 -29.43 -5.60
CA SER A 192 13.50 -29.00 -6.68
C SER A 192 14.00 -27.66 -7.22
N ARG A 193 14.96 -27.75 -8.14
CA ARG A 193 15.17 -26.72 -9.16
C ARG A 193 14.01 -26.87 -10.14
N ALA A 194 12.94 -26.13 -9.93
CA ALA A 194 11.91 -25.90 -10.92
C ALA A 194 11.54 -24.42 -10.88
N GLY A 195 11.89 -23.69 -11.96
CA GLY A 195 11.39 -22.35 -12.24
C GLY A 195 11.95 -21.22 -11.37
N THR A 196 13.24 -20.90 -11.49
CA THR A 196 13.73 -19.57 -11.11
C THR A 196 13.20 -18.53 -12.11
N LYS A 197 11.91 -18.19 -12.02
CA LYS A 197 11.49 -16.84 -12.39
C LYS A 197 11.84 -15.95 -11.19
N PRO A 198 12.52 -14.82 -11.40
CA PRO A 198 12.56 -13.80 -10.37
C PRO A 198 11.10 -13.45 -10.01
N PRO A 199 10.76 -13.27 -8.72
CA PRO A 199 9.45 -12.70 -8.38
C PRO A 199 9.27 -11.39 -9.15
N GLY A 200 8.07 -11.22 -9.71
CA GLY A 200 7.72 -10.18 -10.66
C GLY A 200 8.22 -8.80 -10.20
N HIS A 201 9.04 -8.18 -11.04
CA HIS A 201 9.44 -6.79 -10.89
C HIS A 201 8.29 -5.92 -11.40
N GLY A 202 7.25 -5.78 -10.58
CA GLY A 202 6.03 -5.08 -10.93
C GLY A 202 5.39 -4.38 -9.74
N TYR A 203 6.13 -3.48 -9.10
CA TYR A 203 5.60 -2.44 -8.21
C TYR A 203 6.33 -1.12 -8.44
#